data_AF-A0A138AW88-F1
#
_entry.id   AF-A0A138AW88-F1
#
_cell.length_a   1.000
_cell.length_b   1.000
_cell.length_c   1.000
_cell.angle_alpha   90.00
_cell.angle_beta   90.00
_cell.angle_gamma   90.00
#
_symmetry.space_group_name_H-M   'P 1'
#
loop_
_entity.id
_entity.type
_entity.pdbx_description
1 polymer ?
#
loop_
_entity_poly.entity_id
_entity_poly.type
_entity_poly.pdbx_seq_one_letter_code
_entity_poly.pdbx_strand_id
1 'polypeptide(L)'
;MSGSPVTDEPAAGTVSITGSGTPITPAKLSTVTCAPLASTIALPACDTPSATAKPIPDGATITLRAGDPLRFAGGNAGMGTPSGSDRICTIGLFVTDGTDTWALSGSSCAGRKPGGTNKVSGSVAVNDGATTVDGYTVGTTTAILMSPTGVSDGPGGLWTVPAVKLSKSVRAVSDISGVTTPTAGTAVTVRGASSDIGGLTAMPPKGATWEGEGTKPVLHPGDQGAPVVAGGKLYGLVSGQPSIALPVTPADKIVSALPQLGPNVRLLTK
;
A
#
# COMPACT_ATOMS: atom_id res chain seq x y z
N MET A 1 27.61 -32.55 23.56
CA MET A 1 26.35 -32.72 22.80
C MET A 1 26.44 -31.82 21.58
N SER A 2 26.57 -32.42 20.40
CA SER A 2 26.62 -31.73 19.12
C SER A 2 25.20 -31.38 18.67
N GLY A 3 24.89 -30.09 18.61
CA GLY A 3 23.70 -29.59 17.92
C GLY A 3 24.14 -29.02 16.58
N SER A 4 23.79 -29.72 15.49
CA SER A 4 24.03 -29.29 14.11
C SER A 4 23.31 -27.95 13.81
N PRO A 5 23.84 -27.15 12.86
CA PRO A 5 23.26 -25.87 12.47
C PRO A 5 21.90 -26.09 11.82
N VAL A 6 20.93 -25.25 12.17
CA VAL A 6 19.70 -25.13 11.37
C VAL A 6 20.12 -24.52 10.04
N THR A 7 20.09 -25.36 9.02
CA THR A 7 20.39 -25.08 7.63
C THR A 7 19.56 -23.93 7.09
N ASP A 8 20.24 -23.01 6.41
CA ASP A 8 19.69 -21.92 5.61
C ASP A 8 18.50 -22.39 4.75
N GLU A 9 17.32 -21.87 5.06
CA GLU A 9 16.18 -21.83 4.15
C GLU A 9 16.52 -20.86 3.00
N PRO A 10 16.21 -21.18 1.73
CA PRO A 10 16.84 -20.49 0.60
C PRO A 10 16.55 -18.99 0.61
N ALA A 11 17.64 -18.21 0.63
CA ALA A 11 17.64 -16.81 0.32
C ALA A 11 17.03 -16.55 -1.07
N ALA A 12 16.29 -15.44 -1.15
CA ALA A 12 15.88 -14.74 -2.37
C ALA A 12 15.29 -15.65 -3.46
N GLY A 13 13.96 -15.70 -3.49
CA GLY A 13 13.27 -15.79 -4.77
C GLY A 13 13.54 -14.50 -5.56
N THR A 14 14.74 -14.36 -6.13
CA THR A 14 14.92 -13.47 -7.28
C THR A 14 13.97 -13.99 -8.34
N VAL A 15 12.82 -13.32 -8.49
CA VAL A 15 11.98 -13.48 -9.67
C VAL A 15 12.83 -12.98 -10.83
N SER A 16 13.56 -13.91 -11.44
CA SER A 16 14.33 -13.70 -12.64
C SER A 16 13.33 -13.70 -13.78
N ILE A 17 12.87 -12.52 -14.18
CA ILE A 17 12.09 -12.37 -15.41
C ILE A 17 13.03 -11.85 -16.49
N THR A 18 13.27 -12.73 -17.46
CA THR A 18 13.90 -12.45 -18.74
C THR A 18 13.08 -11.43 -19.51
N GLY A 19 13.44 -10.16 -19.44
CA GLY A 19 12.83 -9.11 -20.24
C GLY A 19 13.69 -7.86 -20.23
N SER A 20 14.55 -7.71 -21.24
CA SER A 20 15.42 -6.55 -21.49
C SER A 20 14.64 -5.34 -22.03
N GLY A 21 13.45 -5.10 -21.50
CA GLY A 21 12.57 -4.07 -22.01
C GLY A 21 13.04 -2.66 -21.66
N THR A 22 12.77 -1.68 -22.52
CA THR A 22 13.14 -0.27 -22.27
C THR A 22 12.53 0.19 -20.95
N PRO A 23 13.33 0.60 -19.95
CA PRO A 23 12.82 0.98 -18.65
C PRO A 23 12.09 2.32 -18.74
N ILE A 24 10.88 2.37 -18.20
CA ILE A 24 10.12 3.60 -17.98
C ILE A 24 10.25 3.98 -16.52
N THR A 25 10.61 5.24 -16.27
CA THR A 25 10.60 5.82 -14.93
C THR A 25 9.28 6.57 -14.75
N PRO A 26 8.39 6.10 -13.85
CA PRO A 26 7.15 6.81 -13.53
C PRO A 26 7.41 8.23 -13.02
N ALA A 27 6.48 9.15 -13.29
CA ALA A 27 6.54 10.47 -12.68
C ALA A 27 6.42 10.39 -11.14
N LYS A 28 7.08 11.32 -10.46
CA LYS A 28 6.99 11.47 -9.00
C LYS A 28 5.71 12.20 -8.61
N LEU A 29 5.23 11.97 -7.40
CA LEU A 29 4.06 12.68 -6.87
C LEU A 29 4.25 14.21 -6.86
N SER A 30 5.48 14.71 -6.74
CA SER A 30 5.80 16.14 -6.82
C SER A 30 5.44 16.81 -8.15
N THR A 31 5.07 16.06 -9.19
CA THR A 31 4.67 16.60 -10.50
C THR A 31 3.16 16.84 -10.62
N VAL A 32 2.39 16.55 -9.56
CA VAL A 32 0.93 16.77 -9.56
C VAL A 32 0.50 17.56 -8.33
N THR A 33 -0.55 18.34 -8.48
CA THR A 33 -1.13 19.12 -7.38
C THR A 33 -2.17 18.29 -6.66
N CYS A 34 -1.94 18.03 -5.38
CA CYS A 34 -2.92 17.40 -4.51
C CYS A 34 -3.93 18.44 -4.03
N ALA A 35 -5.20 18.23 -4.35
CA ALA A 35 -6.29 18.97 -3.74
C ALA A 35 -6.36 18.63 -2.24
N PRO A 36 -6.49 19.62 -1.35
CA PRO A 36 -6.77 19.36 0.05
C PRO A 36 -8.13 18.67 0.15
N LEU A 37 -8.19 17.55 0.88
CA LEU A 37 -9.46 16.92 1.20
C LEU A 37 -10.34 17.91 1.97
N ALA A 38 -11.56 18.11 1.49
CA ALA A 38 -12.52 19.02 2.10
C ALA A 38 -13.07 18.42 3.41
N SER A 39 -12.27 18.35 4.48
CA SER A 39 -12.76 18.24 5.85
C SER A 39 -11.64 18.49 6.87
N THR A 40 -12.04 18.76 8.11
CA THR A 40 -11.24 18.99 9.32
C THR A 40 -10.31 17.81 9.72
N ILE A 41 -10.19 16.78 8.89
CA ILE A 41 -9.35 15.61 9.10
C ILE A 41 -8.42 15.49 7.89
N ALA A 42 -7.16 15.90 8.07
CA ALA A 42 -6.13 15.74 7.05
C ALA A 42 -5.80 14.25 6.89
N LEU A 43 -6.39 13.61 5.88
CA LEU A 43 -5.97 12.27 5.48
C LEU A 43 -4.73 12.39 4.58
N PRO A 44 -3.75 11.48 4.71
CA PRO A 44 -2.56 11.48 3.88
C PRO A 44 -2.84 10.97 2.45
N ALA A 45 -4.06 11.05 1.93
CA ALA A 45 -4.36 10.76 0.52
C ALA A 45 -4.26 12.02 -0.34
N CYS A 46 -3.87 11.85 -1.60
CA CYS A 46 -3.79 12.93 -2.58
C CYS A 46 -4.92 12.80 -3.60
N ASP A 47 -5.88 13.72 -3.61
CA ASP A 47 -6.85 13.83 -4.72
C ASP A 47 -6.28 14.75 -5.79
N THR A 48 -6.36 14.35 -7.05
CA THR A 48 -5.78 15.08 -8.20
C THR A 48 -6.76 15.03 -9.37
N PRO A 49 -6.72 15.97 -10.33
CA PRO A 49 -7.43 15.80 -11.59
C PRO A 49 -7.13 14.45 -12.23
N SER A 50 -8.15 13.84 -12.83
CA SER A 50 -7.99 12.54 -13.48
C SER A 50 -6.97 12.60 -14.62
N ALA A 51 -6.20 11.52 -14.76
CA ALA A 51 -5.30 11.36 -15.89
C ALA A 51 -5.83 10.32 -16.89
N THR A 52 -5.51 10.53 -18.16
CA THR A 52 -5.79 9.53 -19.19
C THR A 52 -4.89 8.31 -18.97
N ALA A 53 -5.50 7.16 -18.75
CA ALA A 53 -4.78 5.90 -18.71
C ALA A 53 -4.16 5.59 -20.08
N LYS A 54 -2.87 5.22 -20.09
CA LYS A 54 -2.12 4.84 -21.29
C LYS A 54 -1.47 3.47 -21.08
N PRO A 55 -1.41 2.61 -22.11
CA PRO A 55 -0.73 1.33 -22.00
C PRO A 55 0.78 1.52 -21.80
N ILE A 56 1.42 0.55 -21.17
CA ILE A 56 2.88 0.42 -21.21
C ILE A 56 3.24 -0.03 -22.65
N PRO A 57 4.12 0.68 -23.37
CA PRO A 57 4.55 0.29 -24.71
C PRO A 57 5.10 -1.14 -24.77
N ASP A 58 4.91 -1.81 -25.90
CA ASP A 58 5.43 -3.16 -26.11
C ASP A 58 6.95 -3.20 -25.93
N GLY A 59 7.43 -4.19 -25.18
CA GLY A 59 8.83 -4.31 -24.84
C GLY A 59 9.35 -3.23 -23.88
N ALA A 60 8.49 -2.42 -23.25
CA ALA A 60 8.89 -1.55 -22.14
C ALA A 60 8.54 -2.19 -20.79
N THR A 61 9.24 -1.76 -19.73
CA THR A 61 8.98 -2.23 -18.36
C THR A 61 8.91 -1.07 -17.38
N ILE A 62 8.08 -1.21 -16.35
CA ILE A 62 8.04 -0.29 -15.19
C ILE A 62 8.47 -1.07 -13.96
N THR A 63 9.39 -0.51 -13.17
CA THR A 63 9.70 -1.07 -11.84
C THR A 63 8.97 -0.27 -10.77
N LEU A 64 8.28 -0.97 -9.87
CA LEU A 64 7.62 -0.39 -8.70
C LEU A 64 8.23 -0.92 -7.41
N ARG A 65 8.23 -0.08 -6.38
CA ARG A 65 8.75 -0.34 -5.03
C ARG A 65 7.73 0.03 -3.97
N ALA A 66 7.89 -0.53 -2.78
CA ALA A 66 7.20 -0.02 -1.60
C ALA A 66 7.66 1.44 -1.34
N GLY A 67 6.70 2.35 -1.16
CA GLY A 67 6.92 3.79 -1.12
C GLY A 67 6.58 4.52 -2.41
N ASP A 68 6.43 3.83 -3.55
CA ASP A 68 6.07 4.50 -4.80
C ASP A 68 4.60 4.95 -4.83
N PRO A 69 4.27 6.04 -5.53
CA PRO A 69 2.89 6.46 -5.74
C PRO A 69 2.14 5.53 -6.69
N LEU A 70 0.89 5.25 -6.36
CA LEU A 70 -0.06 4.50 -7.16
C LEU A 70 -1.36 5.30 -7.26
N ARG A 71 -1.81 5.52 -8.49
CA ARG A 71 -3.04 6.27 -8.80
C ARG A 71 -4.20 5.32 -9.05
N PHE A 72 -5.35 5.65 -8.47
CA PHE A 72 -6.62 4.96 -8.60
C PHE A 72 -7.63 5.89 -9.26
N ALA A 73 -8.19 5.46 -10.39
CA ALA A 73 -9.19 6.24 -11.10
C ALA A 73 -10.47 6.41 -10.28
N GLY A 74 -11.07 7.60 -10.34
CA GLY A 74 -12.40 7.88 -9.77
C GLY A 74 -12.49 7.96 -8.24
N GLY A 75 -11.39 7.72 -7.52
CA GLY A 75 -11.31 7.84 -6.07
C GLY A 75 -12.39 7.07 -5.29
N ASN A 76 -12.51 7.31 -3.98
CA ASN A 76 -13.63 6.81 -3.19
C ASN A 76 -14.68 7.91 -2.99
N ALA A 77 -15.73 7.88 -3.81
CA ALA A 77 -16.88 8.80 -3.75
C ALA A 77 -17.51 8.91 -2.34
N GLY A 78 -17.35 7.89 -1.50
CA GLY A 78 -17.84 7.89 -0.12
C GLY A 78 -17.10 8.80 0.85
N MET A 79 -15.97 9.43 0.45
CA MET A 79 -15.19 10.34 1.30
C MET A 79 -15.05 11.75 0.71
N GLY A 80 -16.02 12.20 -0.08
CA GLY A 80 -16.06 13.58 -0.58
C GLY A 80 -15.04 13.88 -1.68
N THR A 81 -14.54 12.87 -2.41
CA THR A 81 -13.75 13.11 -3.63
C THR A 81 -14.59 13.91 -4.62
N PRO A 82 -14.08 15.03 -5.15
CA PRO A 82 -14.72 15.73 -6.26
C PRO A 82 -14.97 14.78 -7.43
N SER A 83 -16.13 14.85 -8.08
CA SER A 83 -16.40 14.08 -9.30
C SER A 83 -15.35 14.39 -10.36
N GLY A 84 -14.73 13.36 -10.96
CA GLY A 84 -13.66 13.52 -11.95
C GLY A 84 -12.26 13.75 -11.36
N SER A 85 -12.04 13.36 -10.10
CA SER A 85 -10.71 13.27 -9.49
C SER A 85 -10.24 11.82 -9.36
N ASP A 86 -8.94 11.63 -9.51
CA ASP A 86 -8.25 10.39 -9.17
C ASP A 86 -7.62 10.52 -7.79
N ARG A 87 -7.38 9.38 -7.13
CA ARG A 87 -6.71 9.33 -5.84
C ARG A 87 -5.33 8.71 -5.98
N ILE A 88 -4.31 9.38 -5.46
CA ILE A 88 -2.95 8.85 -5.34
C ILE A 88 -2.69 8.48 -3.89
N CYS A 89 -2.17 7.26 -3.74
CA CYS A 89 -1.71 6.71 -2.48
C CYS A 89 -0.36 6.03 -2.67
N THR A 90 0.23 5.54 -1.60
CA THR A 90 1.51 4.86 -1.63
C THR A 90 1.32 3.35 -1.74
N ILE A 91 2.23 2.68 -2.45
CA ILE A 91 2.40 1.22 -2.40
C ILE A 91 3.02 0.83 -1.07
N GLY A 92 2.27 0.09 -0.27
CA GLY A 92 2.70 -0.40 1.04
C GLY A 92 3.66 -1.58 0.94
N LEU A 93 3.20 -2.63 0.26
CA LEU A 93 3.99 -3.84 0.05
C LEU A 93 3.51 -4.58 -1.20
N PHE A 94 4.25 -5.63 -1.56
CA PHE A 94 3.85 -6.57 -2.59
C PHE A 94 3.56 -7.94 -2.00
N VAL A 95 2.61 -8.64 -2.61
CA VAL A 95 2.28 -10.04 -2.29
C VAL A 95 2.19 -10.85 -3.58
N THR A 96 2.41 -12.16 -3.50
CA THR A 96 2.42 -13.06 -4.65
C THR A 96 1.96 -14.45 -4.28
N ASP A 97 1.37 -15.17 -5.23
CA ASP A 97 1.14 -16.62 -5.16
C ASP A 97 2.22 -17.43 -5.91
N GLY A 98 3.17 -16.75 -6.56
CA GLY A 98 4.19 -17.33 -7.43
C GLY A 98 3.89 -17.19 -8.93
N THR A 99 2.65 -16.91 -9.31
CA THR A 99 2.24 -16.65 -10.70
C THR A 99 1.88 -15.18 -10.89
N ASP A 100 1.06 -14.66 -10.00
CA ASP A 100 0.58 -13.29 -9.99
C ASP A 100 1.24 -12.50 -8.85
N THR A 101 1.36 -11.18 -9.06
CA THR A 101 1.86 -10.26 -8.05
C THR A 101 0.83 -9.15 -7.84
N TRP A 102 0.58 -8.80 -6.59
CA TRP A 102 -0.28 -7.69 -6.21
C TRP A 102 0.50 -6.62 -5.46
N ALA A 103 0.26 -5.35 -5.81
CA ALA A 103 0.62 -4.21 -4.97
C ALA A 103 -0.52 -3.95 -3.97
N LEU A 104 -0.18 -3.84 -2.69
CA LEU A 104 -1.11 -3.45 -1.64
C LEU A 104 -0.94 -1.96 -1.33
N SER A 105 -2.04 -1.22 -1.24
CA SER A 105 -2.02 0.23 -0.98
C SER A 105 -2.94 0.62 0.18
N GLY A 106 -3.01 1.91 0.48
CA GLY A 106 -3.71 2.45 1.63
C GLY A 106 -5.22 2.28 1.57
N SER A 107 -5.87 2.34 2.73
CA SER A 107 -7.33 2.34 2.85
C SER A 107 -7.97 3.41 1.97
N SER A 108 -9.21 3.23 1.52
CA SER A 108 -9.96 4.28 0.81
C SER A 108 -9.29 4.91 -0.42
N CYS A 109 -8.22 4.30 -0.95
CA CYS A 109 -7.52 4.73 -2.15
C CYS A 109 -8.24 4.28 -3.43
N ALA A 110 -8.79 3.06 -3.40
CA ALA A 110 -9.72 2.58 -4.41
C ALA A 110 -11.17 2.73 -3.90
N GLY A 111 -12.07 3.18 -4.78
CA GLY A 111 -13.50 3.24 -4.51
C GLY A 111 -14.18 1.88 -4.58
N ARG A 112 -15.37 1.77 -3.96
CA ARG A 112 -16.35 0.73 -4.27
C ARG A 112 -17.29 1.28 -5.34
N LYS A 113 -17.55 0.55 -6.43
CA LYS A 113 -18.54 0.99 -7.43
C LYS A 113 -19.94 1.09 -6.81
N PRO A 114 -20.71 2.16 -7.07
CA PRO A 114 -22.12 2.22 -6.72
C PRO A 114 -22.88 1.06 -7.37
N GLY A 115 -23.66 0.31 -6.59
CA GLY A 115 -24.42 -0.86 -7.07
C GLY A 115 -23.72 -2.21 -6.90
N GLY A 116 -22.47 -2.25 -6.42
CA GLY A 116 -21.87 -3.47 -5.91
C GLY A 116 -22.61 -3.92 -4.65
N THR A 117 -23.27 -5.08 -4.70
CA THR A 117 -24.01 -5.60 -3.57
C THR A 117 -23.12 -5.69 -2.33
N ASN A 118 -23.61 -5.16 -1.22
CA ASN A 118 -23.06 -5.40 0.11
C ASN A 118 -23.14 -6.90 0.41
N LYS A 119 -22.18 -7.68 -0.06
CA LYS A 119 -21.91 -9.02 0.46
C LYS A 119 -20.47 -9.08 0.93
N VAL A 120 -20.37 -9.06 2.25
CA VAL A 120 -19.46 -9.92 3.02
C VAL A 120 -19.10 -11.16 2.21
N SER A 121 -17.80 -11.38 2.01
CA SER A 121 -17.21 -12.40 1.12
C SER A 121 -17.25 -12.05 -0.39
N GLY A 122 -16.09 -11.58 -0.88
CA GLY A 122 -15.57 -12.08 -2.17
C GLY A 122 -15.83 -11.30 -3.44
N SER A 123 -16.75 -10.33 -3.54
CA SER A 123 -16.99 -9.67 -4.85
C SER A 123 -17.67 -8.30 -4.77
N VAL A 124 -16.89 -7.22 -4.69
CA VAL A 124 -17.33 -5.88 -5.11
C VAL A 124 -16.35 -5.40 -6.18
N ALA A 125 -16.87 -5.14 -7.38
CA ALA A 125 -16.13 -4.95 -8.62
C ALA A 125 -15.11 -3.81 -8.55
N VAL A 126 -13.85 -4.20 -8.55
CA VAL A 126 -12.70 -3.34 -8.81
C VAL A 126 -12.24 -3.68 -10.23
N ASN A 127 -12.48 -2.77 -11.17
CA ASN A 127 -12.06 -2.87 -12.58
C ASN A 127 -11.47 -1.53 -13.05
N ASP A 128 -11.16 -0.64 -12.10
CA ASP A 128 -10.58 0.64 -12.41
C ASP A 128 -9.06 0.42 -12.45
N GLY A 129 -8.46 0.77 -13.60
CA GLY A 129 -7.03 0.60 -13.84
C GLY A 129 -6.25 1.37 -12.79
N ALA A 130 -5.29 0.70 -12.17
CA ALA A 130 -4.29 1.38 -11.37
C ALA A 130 -3.19 1.88 -12.30
N THR A 131 -2.82 3.15 -12.14
CA THR A 131 -1.85 3.81 -13.01
C THR A 131 -0.69 4.42 -12.22
N THR A 132 0.41 4.70 -12.91
CA THR A 132 1.43 5.63 -12.41
C THR A 132 0.88 7.06 -12.34
N VAL A 133 1.63 7.97 -11.70
CA VAL A 133 1.28 9.41 -11.61
C VAL A 133 1.17 10.09 -12.98
N ASP A 134 1.79 9.56 -14.02
CA ASP A 134 1.69 10.05 -15.39
C ASP A 134 0.79 9.19 -16.30
N GLY A 135 0.06 8.23 -15.72
CA GLY A 135 -1.05 7.54 -16.37
C GLY A 135 -0.73 6.16 -16.98
N TYR A 136 0.48 5.62 -16.86
CA TYR A 136 0.76 4.26 -17.36
C TYR A 136 -0.03 3.22 -16.56
N THR A 137 -0.82 2.39 -17.22
CA THR A 137 -1.58 1.31 -16.58
C THR A 137 -0.64 0.22 -16.08
N VAL A 138 -0.55 0.08 -14.76
CA VAL A 138 0.31 -0.91 -14.09
C VAL A 138 -0.44 -2.14 -13.63
N GLY A 139 -1.76 -2.10 -13.55
CA GLY A 139 -2.56 -3.23 -13.11
C GLY A 139 -4.03 -2.91 -12.96
N THR A 140 -4.76 -3.87 -12.40
CA THR A 140 -6.17 -3.70 -12.03
C THR A 140 -6.33 -3.98 -10.56
N THR A 141 -7.12 -3.16 -9.87
CA THR A 141 -7.52 -3.52 -8.51
C THR A 141 -8.39 -4.78 -8.60
N THR A 142 -8.08 -5.87 -7.90
CA THR A 142 -8.84 -7.14 -7.99
C THR A 142 -9.52 -7.51 -6.69
N ALA A 143 -9.08 -6.93 -5.56
CA ALA A 143 -9.75 -7.06 -4.28
C ALA A 143 -9.52 -5.84 -3.41
N ILE A 144 -10.33 -5.71 -2.36
CA ILE A 144 -10.09 -4.82 -1.23
C ILE A 144 -10.06 -5.69 0.01
N LEU A 145 -8.87 -5.91 0.56
CA LEU A 145 -8.68 -6.72 1.76
C LEU A 145 -9.28 -6.01 2.96
N MET A 146 -9.94 -6.77 3.83
CA MET A 146 -10.52 -6.26 5.07
C MET A 146 -10.27 -7.23 6.22
N SER A 147 -10.64 -6.82 7.43
CA SER A 147 -10.64 -7.72 8.59
C SER A 147 -11.43 -9.01 8.28
N PRO A 148 -10.81 -10.21 8.39
CA PRO A 148 -11.51 -11.48 8.16
C PRO A 148 -12.68 -11.70 9.12
N THR A 149 -12.59 -11.13 10.32
CA THR A 149 -13.61 -11.27 11.36
C THR A 149 -14.81 -10.34 11.14
N GLY A 150 -14.71 -9.36 10.25
CA GLY A 150 -15.77 -8.36 10.04
C GLY A 150 -16.05 -7.46 11.25
N VAL A 151 -15.25 -7.58 12.33
CA VAL A 151 -15.38 -6.77 13.53
C VAL A 151 -14.44 -5.56 13.44
N SER A 152 -14.98 -4.39 13.79
CA SER A 152 -14.21 -3.18 14.00
C SER A 152 -13.52 -3.25 15.36
N ASP A 153 -12.20 -3.41 15.40
CA ASP A 153 -11.42 -3.52 16.65
C ASP A 153 -11.26 -2.19 17.42
N GLY A 154 -12.27 -1.33 17.37
CA GLY A 154 -12.29 -0.01 18.02
C GLY A 154 -13.23 0.99 17.35
N PRO A 155 -13.46 2.17 17.98
CA PRO A 155 -14.22 3.25 17.36
C PRO A 155 -13.41 3.81 16.18
N GLY A 156 -13.84 3.54 14.95
CA GLY A 156 -13.10 3.93 13.73
C GLY A 156 -13.17 2.97 12.53
N GLY A 157 -13.77 1.79 12.70
CA GLY A 157 -14.25 1.01 11.56
C GLY A 157 -13.23 0.11 10.88
N LEU A 158 -13.79 -0.85 10.16
CA LEU A 158 -13.14 -1.79 9.25
C LEU A 158 -11.99 -1.13 8.47
N TRP A 159 -10.78 -1.67 8.59
CA TRP A 159 -9.68 -1.29 7.72
C TRP A 159 -9.88 -1.90 6.33
N THR A 160 -9.37 -1.20 5.31
CA THR A 160 -9.37 -1.67 3.92
C THR A 160 -7.98 -1.54 3.33
N VAL A 161 -7.57 -2.47 2.49
CA VAL A 161 -6.31 -2.43 1.74
C VAL A 161 -6.59 -2.88 0.31
N PRO A 162 -6.64 -1.97 -0.67
CA PRO A 162 -6.77 -2.32 -2.08
C PRO A 162 -5.59 -3.19 -2.52
N ALA A 163 -5.90 -4.24 -3.27
CA ALA A 163 -4.92 -5.14 -3.88
C ALA A 163 -4.98 -5.00 -5.40
N VAL A 164 -3.89 -4.54 -5.99
CA VAL A 164 -3.75 -4.30 -7.44
C VAL A 164 -2.94 -5.41 -8.06
N LYS A 165 -3.60 -6.27 -8.84
CA LYS A 165 -2.92 -7.29 -9.65
C LYS A 165 -2.11 -6.59 -10.74
N LEU A 166 -0.80 -6.75 -10.68
CA LEU A 166 0.13 -6.10 -11.59
C LEU A 166 0.13 -6.76 -12.98
N SER A 167 0.33 -5.95 -14.01
CA SER A 167 0.52 -6.45 -15.38
C SER A 167 1.89 -7.10 -15.54
N LYS A 168 2.05 -7.95 -16.55
CA LYS A 168 3.32 -8.66 -16.83
C LYS A 168 4.49 -7.72 -17.17
N SER A 169 4.19 -6.49 -17.63
CA SER A 169 5.19 -5.47 -17.95
C SER A 169 5.66 -4.68 -16.72
N VAL A 170 5.16 -5.02 -15.53
CA VAL A 170 5.52 -4.36 -14.27
C VAL A 170 6.34 -5.30 -13.40
N ARG A 171 7.48 -4.79 -12.94
CA ARG A 171 8.37 -5.47 -12.00
C ARG A 171 8.18 -4.91 -10.60
N ALA A 172 7.74 -5.75 -9.67
CA ALA A 172 7.74 -5.41 -8.25
C ALA A 172 9.12 -5.67 -7.64
N VAL A 173 9.60 -4.73 -6.83
CA VAL A 173 10.81 -4.89 -6.02
C VAL A 173 10.48 -4.62 -4.57
N SER A 174 10.77 -5.59 -3.71
CA SER A 174 10.56 -5.50 -2.27
C SER A 174 11.90 -5.42 -1.55
N ASP A 175 12.04 -4.41 -0.69
CA ASP A 175 13.15 -4.30 0.26
C ASP A 175 12.73 -4.79 1.67
N ILE A 176 11.49 -5.26 1.81
CA ILE A 176 10.93 -5.78 3.07
C ILE A 176 11.35 -7.25 3.23
N SER A 177 11.95 -7.58 4.37
CA SER A 177 12.45 -8.94 4.65
C SER A 177 11.45 -9.84 5.39
N GLY A 178 10.24 -9.34 5.67
CA GLY A 178 9.20 -10.07 6.39
C GLY A 178 8.29 -9.14 7.18
N VAL A 179 7.53 -9.72 8.11
CA VAL A 179 6.69 -8.97 9.06
C VAL A 179 7.28 -9.05 10.47
N THR A 180 7.02 -8.05 11.29
CA THR A 180 7.36 -8.07 12.72
C THR A 180 6.13 -7.85 13.57
N THR A 181 6.10 -8.47 14.74
CA THR A 181 5.07 -8.20 15.73
C THR A 181 5.23 -6.78 16.26
N PRO A 182 4.14 -6.01 16.38
CA PRO A 182 4.19 -4.68 16.97
C PRO A 182 4.72 -4.71 18.41
N THR A 183 5.88 -4.09 18.65
CA THR A 183 6.50 -4.00 19.98
C THR A 183 6.69 -2.54 20.34
N ALA A 184 6.13 -2.11 21.48
CA ALA A 184 6.19 -0.72 21.92
C ALA A 184 7.65 -0.22 22.06
N GLY A 185 7.89 1.03 21.67
CA GLY A 185 9.22 1.65 21.74
C GLY A 185 10.18 1.24 20.61
N THR A 186 9.81 0.29 19.75
CA THR A 186 10.67 -0.10 18.61
C THR A 186 10.78 1.07 17.64
N ALA A 187 12.00 1.42 17.23
CA ALA A 187 12.21 2.45 16.20
C ALA A 187 11.58 2.00 14.86
N VAL A 188 10.80 2.89 14.26
CA VAL A 188 10.16 2.67 12.97
C VAL A 188 10.41 3.83 12.02
N THR A 189 10.37 3.53 10.73
CA THR A 189 10.46 4.51 9.65
C THR A 189 9.24 4.39 8.75
N VAL A 190 8.83 5.50 8.12
CA VAL A 190 7.78 5.52 7.10
C VAL A 190 8.37 6.00 5.80
N ARG A 191 8.17 5.24 4.73
CA ARG A 191 8.55 5.67 3.37
C ARG A 191 7.31 5.80 2.51
N GLY A 192 6.78 7.01 2.43
CA GLY A 192 5.64 7.37 1.58
C GLY A 192 6.06 7.93 0.22
N ALA A 193 5.07 8.14 -0.64
CA ALA A 193 5.25 8.77 -1.94
C ALA A 193 5.67 10.25 -1.84
N SER A 194 5.33 10.91 -0.72
CA SER A 194 5.66 12.32 -0.43
C SER A 194 6.67 12.48 0.71
N SER A 195 6.77 11.51 1.61
CA SER A 195 7.60 11.63 2.83
C SER A 195 8.55 10.46 3.04
N ASP A 196 9.73 10.75 3.59
CA ASP A 196 10.61 9.76 4.22
C ASP A 196 10.82 10.18 5.69
N ILE A 197 10.18 9.46 6.61
CA ILE A 197 10.06 9.83 8.02
C ILE A 197 10.84 8.83 8.87
N GLY A 198 11.82 9.34 9.62
CA GLY A 198 12.56 8.60 10.64
C GLY A 198 12.20 9.01 12.07
N GLY A 199 12.84 8.33 13.04
CA GLY A 199 12.78 8.64 14.48
C GLY A 199 11.40 8.47 15.14
N LEU A 200 10.49 7.75 14.48
CA LEU A 200 9.24 7.32 15.09
C LEU A 200 9.47 6.09 15.96
N THR A 201 8.63 5.92 16.98
CA THR A 201 8.58 4.71 17.81
C THR A 201 7.22 4.04 17.69
N ALA A 202 7.21 2.71 17.64
CA ALA A 202 5.99 1.93 17.62
C ALA A 202 5.21 2.12 18.93
N MET A 203 3.90 2.36 18.80
CA MET A 203 2.95 2.49 19.91
C MET A 203 1.74 1.57 19.67
N PRO A 204 1.90 0.25 19.82
CA PRO A 204 0.80 -0.69 19.64
C PRO A 204 -0.30 -0.49 20.71
N PRO A 205 -1.57 -0.82 20.39
CA PRO A 205 -2.09 -1.20 19.07
C PRO A 205 -2.35 0.01 18.16
N LYS A 206 -2.04 1.23 18.63
CA LYS A 206 -2.58 2.49 18.14
C LYS A 206 -1.78 3.13 16.99
N GLY A 207 -0.55 2.69 16.75
CA GLY A 207 0.23 3.09 15.57
C GLY A 207 1.69 3.38 15.87
N ALA A 208 2.19 4.54 15.44
CA ALA A 208 3.54 5.02 15.74
C ALA A 208 3.49 6.46 16.28
N THR A 209 4.43 6.83 17.13
CA THR A 209 4.52 8.16 17.73
C THR A 209 5.90 8.76 17.54
N TRP A 210 6.01 10.08 17.72
CA TRP A 210 7.26 10.81 17.76
C TRP A 210 7.48 11.29 19.18
N GLU A 211 8.60 10.89 19.80
CA GLU A 211 8.99 11.30 21.16
C GLU A 211 10.31 12.08 21.18
N GLY A 212 10.86 12.41 20.00
CA GLY A 212 12.11 13.15 19.87
C GLY A 212 11.95 14.67 20.07
N GLU A 213 13.07 15.35 20.22
CA GLU A 213 13.11 16.81 20.29
C GLU A 213 12.88 17.45 18.90
N GLY A 214 12.26 18.64 18.87
CA GLY A 214 12.04 19.41 17.64
C GLY A 214 10.66 19.21 17.00
N THR A 215 10.56 19.52 15.71
CA THR A 215 9.29 19.49 14.97
C THR A 215 8.88 18.04 14.69
N LYS A 216 7.70 17.65 15.18
CA LYS A 216 7.09 16.36 14.87
C LYS A 216 6.99 16.17 13.34
N PRO A 217 7.48 15.05 12.78
CA PRO A 217 7.32 14.77 11.36
C PRO A 217 5.84 14.58 11.02
N VAL A 218 5.45 15.08 9.85
CA VAL A 218 4.06 15.10 9.39
C VAL A 218 3.95 14.28 8.10
N LEU A 219 2.88 13.49 8.00
CA LEU A 219 2.52 12.83 6.75
C LEU A 219 1.95 13.85 5.77
N HIS A 220 2.28 13.70 4.50
CA HIS A 220 1.80 14.54 3.43
C HIS A 220 0.75 13.82 2.59
N PRO A 221 -0.07 14.56 1.81
CA PRO A 221 -0.94 13.97 0.81
C PRO A 221 -0.17 12.99 -0.08
N GLY A 222 -0.73 11.79 -0.26
CA GLY A 222 -0.14 10.67 -1.01
C GLY A 222 0.53 9.60 -0.16
N ASP A 223 0.90 9.87 1.10
CA ASP A 223 1.55 8.91 1.99
C ASP A 223 0.60 7.83 2.55
N GLN A 224 -0.70 7.91 2.28
CA GLN A 224 -1.65 6.89 2.68
C GLN A 224 -1.27 5.53 2.08
N GLY A 225 -1.17 4.51 2.94
CA GLY A 225 -0.68 3.19 2.55
C GLY A 225 0.84 3.02 2.63
N ALA A 226 1.60 4.05 3.00
CA ALA A 226 3.04 3.95 3.12
C ALA A 226 3.46 2.83 4.09
N PRO A 227 4.49 2.03 3.75
CA PRO A 227 5.05 1.04 4.67
C PRO A 227 5.61 1.73 5.91
N VAL A 228 5.25 1.18 7.06
CA VAL A 228 5.91 1.42 8.34
C VAL A 228 6.83 0.24 8.59
N VAL A 229 8.14 0.49 8.71
CA VAL A 229 9.18 -0.54 8.75
C VAL A 229 9.98 -0.44 10.05
N ALA A 230 10.26 -1.58 10.66
CA ALA A 230 11.13 -1.72 11.82
C ALA A 230 12.22 -2.75 11.49
N GLY A 231 13.49 -2.32 11.44
CA GLY A 231 14.61 -3.21 11.15
C GLY A 231 14.47 -4.01 9.84
N GLY A 232 13.94 -3.39 8.78
CA GLY A 232 13.69 -4.04 7.48
C GLY A 232 12.43 -4.90 7.40
N LYS A 233 11.71 -5.08 8.52
CA LYS A 233 10.44 -5.83 8.57
C LYS A 233 9.25 -4.89 8.60
N LEU A 234 8.16 -5.29 7.94
CA LEU A 234 6.90 -4.55 7.94
C LEU A 234 6.27 -4.58 9.34
N TYR A 235 6.07 -3.41 9.91
CA TYR A 235 5.29 -3.19 11.13
C TYR A 235 3.81 -2.96 10.80
N GLY A 236 3.52 -2.27 9.70
CA GLY A 236 2.17 -2.01 9.22
C GLY A 236 2.14 -1.00 8.07
N LEU A 237 0.97 -0.50 7.74
CA LEU A 237 0.76 0.53 6.72
C LEU A 237 0.14 1.77 7.32
N VAL A 238 0.58 2.96 6.89
CA VAL A 238 -0.09 4.22 7.22
C VAL A 238 -1.55 4.14 6.80
N SER A 239 -2.47 4.37 7.74
CA SER A 239 -3.90 4.35 7.47
C SER A 239 -4.46 5.77 7.33
N GLY A 240 -5.62 5.88 6.68
CA GLY A 240 -6.34 7.14 6.55
C GLY A 240 -7.32 7.38 7.70
N GLN A 241 -6.98 7.02 8.94
CA GLN A 241 -7.86 7.22 10.08
C GLN A 241 -7.37 8.41 10.93
N PRO A 242 -8.23 9.37 11.30
CA PRO A 242 -7.86 10.44 12.23
C PRO A 242 -7.36 9.86 13.55
N SER A 243 -6.19 10.30 14.01
CA SER A 243 -5.62 9.84 15.27
C SER A 243 -4.62 10.85 15.83
N ILE A 244 -4.49 10.88 17.16
CA ILE A 244 -3.47 11.68 17.88
C ILE A 244 -2.03 11.19 17.60
N ALA A 245 -1.90 9.92 17.22
CA ALA A 245 -0.67 9.27 16.78
C ALA A 245 -0.70 9.01 15.27
N LEU A 246 0.43 8.63 14.68
CA LEU A 246 0.46 8.15 13.30
C LEU A 246 -0.42 6.89 13.21
N PRO A 247 -1.53 6.91 12.48
CA PRO A 247 -2.44 5.78 12.41
C PRO A 247 -1.84 4.67 11.52
N VAL A 248 -1.76 3.45 12.04
CA VAL A 248 -1.14 2.32 11.31
C VAL A 248 -2.08 1.12 11.33
N THR A 249 -2.33 0.53 10.17
CA THR A 249 -2.91 -0.81 10.04
C THR A 249 -1.80 -1.83 10.30
N PRO A 250 -1.86 -2.62 11.38
CA PRO A 250 -0.80 -3.57 11.73
C PRO A 250 -0.56 -4.66 10.67
N ALA A 251 0.70 -5.09 10.52
CA ALA A 251 1.11 -6.07 9.51
C ALA A 251 0.45 -7.44 9.69
N ASP A 252 0.28 -7.91 10.92
CA ASP A 252 -0.39 -9.19 11.24
C ASP A 252 -1.83 -9.23 10.73
N LYS A 253 -2.57 -8.12 10.85
CA LYS A 253 -3.92 -8.00 10.30
C LYS A 253 -3.92 -8.12 8.78
N ILE A 254 -2.98 -7.45 8.11
CA ILE A 254 -2.84 -7.52 6.65
C ILE A 254 -2.51 -8.94 6.21
N VAL A 255 -1.56 -9.60 6.89
CA VAL A 255 -1.17 -11.00 6.61
C VAL A 255 -2.35 -11.95 6.78
N SER A 256 -3.15 -11.79 7.83
CA SER A 256 -4.34 -12.62 8.08
C SER A 256 -5.40 -12.50 6.98
N ALA A 257 -5.39 -11.42 6.20
CA ALA A 257 -6.35 -11.17 5.13
C ALA A 257 -5.87 -11.62 3.75
N LEU A 258 -4.59 -11.98 3.58
CA LEU A 258 -4.05 -12.43 2.29
C LEU A 258 -4.80 -13.63 1.67
N PRO A 259 -5.35 -14.59 2.44
CA PRO A 259 -6.17 -15.66 1.87
C PRO A 259 -7.38 -15.18 1.05
N GLN A 260 -7.82 -13.92 1.19
CA GLN A 260 -8.87 -13.32 0.35
C GLN A 260 -8.44 -13.14 -1.12
N LEU A 261 -7.13 -13.13 -1.40
CA LEU A 261 -6.57 -13.12 -2.77
C LEU A 261 -6.33 -14.52 -3.31
N GLY A 262 -6.24 -15.51 -2.42
CA GLY A 262 -5.95 -16.90 -2.75
C GLY A 262 -5.17 -17.60 -1.62
N PRO A 263 -5.30 -18.93 -1.50
CA PRO A 263 -4.75 -19.67 -0.36
C PRO A 263 -3.21 -19.67 -0.28
N ASN A 264 -2.51 -19.44 -1.41
CA ASN A 264 -1.05 -19.50 -1.50
C ASN A 264 -0.40 -18.10 -1.53
N VAL A 265 -1.19 -17.05 -1.35
CA VAL A 265 -0.70 -15.68 -1.40
C VAL A 265 0.11 -15.37 -0.15
N ARG A 266 1.33 -14.87 -0.35
CA ARG A 266 2.30 -14.54 0.68
C ARG A 266 3.01 -13.23 0.37
N LEU A 267 3.72 -12.66 1.34
CA LEU A 267 4.52 -11.47 1.09
C LEU A 267 5.61 -11.75 0.05
N LEU A 268 5.77 -10.81 -0.88
CA LEU A 268 6.99 -10.73 -1.68
C LEU A 268 8.07 -10.10 -0.80
N THR A 269 9.06 -10.88 -0.42
CA THR A 269 10.18 -10.47 0.43
C THR A 269 11.49 -10.43 -0.36
N LYS A 270 12.49 -9.72 0.18
CA LYS A 270 13.84 -9.64 -0.37
C LYS A 270 14.55 -10.99 -0.42
#